data_AF-A0A970I1I2-F1
#
_entry.id   AF-A0A970I1I2-F1
#
_cell.length_a   1.000
_cell.length_b   1.000
_cell.length_c   1.000
_cell.angle_alpha   90.00
_cell.angle_beta   90.00
_cell.angle_gamma   90.00
#
_symmetry.space_group_name_H-M   'P 1'
#
loop_
_entity.id
_entity.type
_entity.pdbx_description
1 polymer ?
#
loop_
_entity_poly.entity_id
_entity_poly.type
_entity_poly.pdbx_seq_one_letter_code
_entity_poly.pdbx_strand_id
1 'polypeptide(L)'
;AEIVRPPTWEELQSALWQELERPGLSDASPYWVLQLARVWASLETRDVVRSKLDSAAWALERLPWEFQAIVEAAMRFYRRCPKPGDEQLIADDFPMFIEEIRRRAGANA
;
A
#
# COMPACT_ATOMS: atom_id res chain seq x y z
N ALA A 1 3.68 -12.92 32.37
CA ALA A 1 3.75 -14.07 31.45
C ALA A 1 3.51 -13.55 30.04
N GLU A 2 4.27 -14.02 29.07
CA GLU A 2 4.09 -13.72 27.65
C GLU A 2 2.97 -14.61 27.09
N ILE A 3 1.91 -14.00 26.54
CA ILE A 3 0.70 -14.72 26.07
C ILE A 3 0.88 -15.18 24.62
N VAL A 4 1.66 -14.45 23.82
CA VAL A 4 1.95 -14.75 22.40
C VAL A 4 3.42 -14.46 22.14
N ARG A 5 4.10 -15.38 21.45
CA ARG A 5 5.49 -15.17 21.01
C ARG A 5 5.55 -14.11 19.90
N PRO A 6 6.54 -13.20 19.91
CA PRO A 6 6.76 -12.28 18.81
C PRO A 6 7.02 -13.06 17.52
N PRO A 7 6.40 -12.66 16.40
CA PRO A 7 6.64 -13.32 15.13
C PRO A 7 8.07 -13.07 14.65
N THR A 8 8.62 -14.00 13.89
CA THR A 8 9.90 -13.76 13.20
C THR A 8 9.68 -12.81 12.01
N TRP A 9 10.78 -12.24 11.49
CA TRP A 9 10.70 -11.43 10.29
C TRP A 9 10.20 -12.24 9.09
N GLU A 10 10.59 -13.50 8.95
CA GLU A 10 10.17 -14.38 7.86
C GLU A 10 8.65 -14.62 7.89
N GLU A 11 8.08 -14.81 9.08
CA GLU A 11 6.62 -14.94 9.26
C GLU A 11 5.90 -13.64 8.86
N LEU A 12 6.42 -12.49 9.31
CA LEU A 12 5.89 -11.17 8.93
C LEU A 12 6.00 -10.91 7.43
N GLN A 13 7.14 -11.23 6.82
CA GLN A 13 7.39 -11.05 5.40
C GLN A 13 6.45 -11.93 4.56
N SER A 14 6.24 -13.19 4.96
CA SER A 14 5.27 -14.07 4.31
C SER A 14 3.86 -13.50 4.37
N ALA A 15 3.43 -12.97 5.52
CA ALA A 15 2.12 -12.34 5.67
C ALA A 15 1.98 -11.06 4.81
N LEU A 16 3.02 -10.24 4.73
CA LEU A 16 3.03 -9.04 3.88
C LEU A 16 2.91 -9.40 2.39
N TRP A 17 3.59 -10.45 1.94
CA TRP A 17 3.45 -10.95 0.56
C TRP A 17 2.04 -11.47 0.26
N GLN A 18 1.42 -12.18 1.21
CA GLN A 18 0.04 -12.64 1.04
C GLN A 18 -0.97 -11.49 0.90
N GLU A 19 -0.72 -10.35 1.57
CA GLU A 19 -1.55 -9.15 1.38
C GLU A 19 -1.37 -8.52 0.00
N LEU A 20 -0.15 -8.55 -0.56
CA LEU A 20 0.13 -8.04 -1.91
C LEU A 20 -0.43 -8.94 -3.03
N GLU A 21 -0.49 -10.24 -2.75
CA GLU A 21 -1.03 -11.26 -3.68
C GLU A 21 -2.48 -11.64 -3.38
N ARG A 22 -3.18 -10.82 -2.59
CA ARG A 22 -4.53 -11.12 -2.15
C ARG A 22 -5.49 -11.24 -3.35
N PRO A 23 -6.24 -12.35 -3.48
CA PRO A 23 -7.30 -12.45 -4.47
C PRO A 23 -8.36 -11.37 -4.26
N GLY A 24 -8.85 -10.77 -5.35
CA GLY A 24 -9.90 -9.74 -5.27
C GLY A 24 -9.40 -8.33 -4.99
N LEU A 25 -8.09 -8.06 -5.18
CA LEU A 25 -7.58 -6.68 -5.33
C LEU A 25 -8.13 -5.95 -6.58
N SER A 26 -9.17 -6.47 -7.24
CA SER A 26 -9.87 -5.83 -8.36
C SER A 26 -10.74 -4.66 -7.94
N ASP A 27 -11.13 -4.61 -6.66
CA ASP A 27 -12.02 -3.56 -6.17
C ASP A 27 -11.20 -2.33 -5.79
N ALA A 28 -11.12 -1.39 -6.74
CA ALA A 28 -10.44 -0.12 -6.55
C ALA A 28 -10.98 0.59 -5.31
N SER A 29 -10.07 0.87 -4.37
CA SER A 29 -10.44 1.49 -3.10
C SER A 29 -9.31 2.34 -2.55
N PRO A 30 -9.60 3.54 -2.00
CA PRO A 30 -8.60 4.33 -1.27
C PRO A 30 -7.99 3.56 -0.09
N TYR A 31 -8.75 2.62 0.50
CA TYR A 31 -8.22 1.75 1.54
C TYR A 31 -7.04 0.93 1.03
N TRP A 32 -7.21 0.29 -0.13
CA TRP A 32 -6.20 -0.61 -0.68
C TRP A 32 -4.98 0.14 -1.19
N VAL A 33 -5.15 1.32 -1.80
CA VAL A 33 -4.01 2.18 -2.19
C VAL A 33 -3.08 2.43 -1.00
N LEU A 34 -3.64 2.86 0.14
CA LEU A 34 -2.84 3.10 1.35
C LEU A 34 -2.35 1.82 2.02
N GLN A 35 -3.12 0.73 1.95
CA GLN A 35 -2.72 -0.56 2.50
C GLN A 35 -1.51 -1.14 1.75
N LEU A 36 -1.47 -1.00 0.43
CA LEU A 36 -0.39 -1.43 -0.44
C LEU A 36 0.86 -0.56 -0.26
N ALA A 37 0.69 0.77 -0.14
CA ALA A 37 1.79 1.66 0.24
C ALA A 37 2.41 1.26 1.60
N ARG A 38 1.57 0.86 2.57
CA ARG A 38 2.03 0.32 3.86
C ARG A 38 2.79 -0.98 3.71
N VAL A 39 2.28 -1.93 2.93
CA VAL A 39 2.95 -3.22 2.70
C VAL A 39 4.33 -3.01 2.08
N TRP A 40 4.42 -2.20 1.03
CA TRP A 40 5.68 -1.92 0.37
C TRP A 40 6.69 -1.23 1.30
N ALA A 41 6.28 -0.18 2.02
CA ALA A 41 7.14 0.47 3.00
C ALA A 41 7.63 -0.50 4.08
N SER A 42 6.76 -1.39 4.58
CA SER A 42 7.13 -2.37 5.60
C SER A 42 8.13 -3.40 5.09
N LEU A 43 7.95 -3.90 3.87
CA LEU A 43 8.89 -4.83 3.24
C LEU A 43 10.27 -4.20 3.05
N GLU A 44 10.31 -2.97 2.53
CA GLU A 44 11.56 -2.24 2.24
C GLU A 44 12.33 -1.88 3.52
N THR A 45 11.62 -1.41 4.56
CA THR A 45 12.24 -0.90 5.80
C THR A 45 12.42 -1.95 6.88
N ARG A 46 11.89 -3.16 6.68
CA ARG A 46 11.80 -4.24 7.68
C ARG A 46 11.12 -3.81 8.99
N ASP A 47 10.13 -2.92 8.88
CA ASP A 47 9.34 -2.41 10.00
C ASP A 47 7.84 -2.46 9.68
N VAL A 48 7.10 -3.23 10.47
CA VAL A 48 5.64 -3.42 10.29
C VAL A 48 4.80 -2.45 11.12
N VAL A 49 5.40 -1.68 12.04
CA VAL A 49 4.71 -0.75 12.94
C VAL A 49 4.61 0.62 12.28
N ARG A 50 3.88 0.67 11.17
CA ARG A 50 3.72 1.89 10.35
C ARG A 50 2.27 2.27 10.15
N SER A 51 1.99 3.57 10.18
CA SER A 51 0.66 4.08 9.84
C SER A 51 0.46 4.17 8.32
N LYS A 52 -0.79 4.12 7.87
CA LYS A 52 -1.13 4.27 6.44
C LYS A 52 -0.67 5.61 5.86
N LEU A 53 -0.83 6.70 6.61
CA LEU A 53 -0.45 8.03 6.13
C LEU A 53 1.06 8.21 6.09
N ASP A 54 1.77 7.70 7.09
CA ASP A 54 3.23 7.74 7.12
C ASP A 54 3.83 6.93 5.97
N SER A 55 3.34 5.70 5.76
CA SER A 55 3.76 4.88 4.62
C SER A 55 3.41 5.49 3.27
N ALA A 56 2.26 6.17 3.15
CA ALA A 56 1.89 6.87 1.93
C ALA A 56 2.81 8.07 1.65
N ALA A 57 3.17 8.85 2.67
CA ALA A 57 4.15 9.93 2.53
C ALA A 57 5.53 9.39 2.11
N TRP A 58 5.98 8.31 2.75
CA TRP A 58 7.21 7.60 2.37
C TRP A 58 7.16 7.09 0.92
N ALA A 59 6.00 6.60 0.47
CA ALA A 59 5.81 6.11 -0.89
C ALA A 59 5.84 7.24 -1.93
N LEU A 60 5.23 8.40 -1.64
CA LEU A 60 5.21 9.57 -2.55
C LEU A 60 6.62 10.05 -2.90
N GLU A 61 7.56 9.99 -1.96
CA GLU A 61 8.96 10.36 -2.21
C GLU A 61 9.69 9.42 -3.19
N ARG A 62 9.15 8.23 -3.44
CA ARG A 62 9.83 7.13 -4.15
C ARG A 62 9.09 6.66 -5.40
N LEU A 63 7.79 6.88 -5.48
CA LEU A 63 6.96 6.49 -6.61
C LEU A 63 7.29 7.32 -7.85
N PRO A 64 7.15 6.73 -9.06
CA PRO A 64 7.07 7.50 -10.28
C PRO A 64 5.95 8.55 -10.17
N TRP A 65 6.14 9.70 -10.83
CA TRP A 65 5.24 10.83 -10.71
C TRP A 65 3.80 10.48 -11.12
N GLU A 66 3.63 9.54 -12.05
CA GLU A 66 2.35 9.03 -12.55
C GLU A 66 1.49 8.42 -11.42
N PHE A 67 2.11 7.78 -10.43
CA PHE A 67 1.41 7.09 -9.34
C PHE A 67 1.26 7.95 -8.07
N GLN A 68 1.82 9.15 -8.04
CA GLN A 68 1.70 10.02 -6.87
C GLN A 68 0.25 10.49 -6.68
N ALA A 69 -0.46 10.77 -7.79
CA ALA A 69 -1.82 11.30 -7.76
C ALA A 69 -2.83 10.34 -7.10
N ILE A 70 -2.78 9.04 -7.42
CA ILE A 70 -3.65 8.02 -6.80
C ILE A 70 -3.40 7.90 -5.29
N VAL A 71 -2.13 7.98 -4.84
CA VAL A 71 -1.79 7.94 -3.42
C VAL A 71 -2.30 9.18 -2.69
N GLU A 72 -2.12 10.37 -3.27
CA GLU A 72 -2.65 11.59 -2.70
C GLU A 72 -4.19 11.59 -2.61
N ALA A 73 -4.88 11.08 -3.62
CA ALA A 73 -6.33 10.91 -3.60
C ALA A 73 -6.78 9.98 -2.47
N ALA A 74 -6.10 8.84 -2.30
CA ALA A 74 -6.39 7.93 -1.20
C ALA A 74 -6.12 8.56 0.18
N MET A 75 -5.07 9.37 0.31
CA MET A 75 -4.81 10.15 1.53
C MET A 75 -5.92 11.17 1.81
N ARG A 76 -6.50 11.81 0.78
CA ARG A 76 -7.66 12.72 0.92
C ARG A 76 -8.90 11.98 1.44
N PHE A 77 -9.19 10.80 0.91
CA PHE A 77 -10.25 9.93 1.44
C PHE A 77 -10.02 9.59 2.92
N TYR A 78 -8.80 9.19 3.28
CA TYR A 78 -8.46 8.86 4.68
C TYR A 78 -8.66 10.05 5.63
N ARG A 79 -8.33 11.26 5.17
CA ARG A 79 -8.53 12.52 5.90
C ARG A 79 -9.98 13.04 5.86
N ARG A 80 -10.91 12.29 5.23
CA ARG A 80 -12.31 12.67 5.03
C ARG A 80 -12.48 13.98 4.26
N CYS A 81 -11.59 14.25 3.30
CA CYS A 81 -11.63 15.43 2.43
C CYS A 81 -11.43 15.08 0.94
N PRO A 82 -12.19 14.11 0.38
CA PRO A 82 -12.08 13.79 -1.04
C PRO A 82 -12.45 14.98 -1.92
N LYS A 83 -11.83 15.06 -3.09
CA LYS A 83 -12.15 16.04 -4.15
C LYS A 83 -12.96 15.37 -5.26
N PRO A 84 -13.75 16.16 -6.03
CA PRO A 84 -14.35 15.67 -7.26
C PRO A 84 -13.29 15.01 -8.16
N GLY A 85 -13.58 13.80 -8.64
CA GLY A 85 -12.68 13.02 -9.49
C GLY A 85 -11.71 12.09 -8.77
N ASP A 86 -11.53 12.20 -7.44
CA ASP A 86 -10.63 11.30 -6.70
C ASP A 86 -11.05 9.82 -6.81
N GLU A 87 -12.35 9.54 -6.82
CA GLU A 87 -12.88 8.18 -6.96
C GLU A 87 -12.58 7.60 -8.34
N GLN A 88 -12.80 8.39 -9.40
CA GLN A 88 -12.52 7.97 -10.78
C GLN A 88 -11.01 7.78 -11.00
N LEU A 89 -10.18 8.70 -10.49
CA LEU A 89 -8.73 8.58 -10.54
C LEU A 89 -8.25 7.28 -9.89
N ILE A 90 -8.79 6.95 -8.70
CA ILE A 90 -8.47 5.67 -8.04
C ILE A 90 -8.96 4.51 -8.91
N ALA A 91 -10.19 4.55 -9.44
CA ALA A 91 -10.71 3.47 -10.27
C ALA A 91 -9.83 3.20 -11.52
N ASP A 92 -9.37 4.26 -12.18
CA ASP A 92 -8.61 4.18 -13.43
C ASP A 92 -7.16 3.71 -13.20
N ASP A 93 -6.49 4.27 -12.19
CA ASP A 93 -5.04 4.05 -11.99
C ASP A 93 -4.73 2.80 -11.15
N PHE A 94 -5.70 2.30 -10.38
CA PHE A 94 -5.47 1.25 -9.38
C PHE A 94 -4.88 -0.05 -9.94
N PRO A 95 -5.31 -0.59 -11.09
CA PRO A 95 -4.70 -1.79 -11.66
C PRO A 95 -3.19 -1.62 -11.92
N MET A 96 -2.79 -0.50 -12.52
CA MET A 96 -1.37 -0.22 -12.79
C MET A 96 -0.59 0.10 -11.51
N PHE A 97 -1.25 0.71 -10.52
CA PHE A 97 -0.65 0.96 -9.22
C PHE A 97 -0.29 -0.35 -8.51
N ILE A 98 -1.14 -1.37 -8.54
CA ILE A 98 -0.85 -2.69 -7.94
C ILE A 98 0.42 -3.28 -8.57
N GLU A 99 0.50 -3.29 -9.90
CA GLU A 99 1.66 -3.82 -10.63
C GLU A 99 2.94 -3.07 -10.27
N GLU A 100 2.88 -1.75 -10.12
CA GLU A 100 4.03 -0.96 -9.71
C GLU A 100 4.48 -1.28 -8.27
N ILE A 101 3.55 -1.43 -7.33
CA ILE A 101 3.86 -1.84 -5.95
C ILE A 101 4.47 -3.24 -5.93
N ARG A 102 3.94 -4.20 -6.69
CA ARG A 102 4.51 -5.55 -6.85
C ARG A 102 5.94 -5.50 -7.35
N ARG A 103 6.17 -4.80 -8.45
CA ARG A 103 7.49 -4.62 -9.06
C ARG A 103 8.49 -4.02 -8.07
N ARG A 104 8.08 -3.01 -7.29
CA ARG A 104 8.95 -2.34 -6.32
C ARG A 104 9.19 -3.12 -5.03
N ALA A 105 8.22 -3.92 -4.59
CA ALA A 105 8.40 -4.81 -3.45
C ALA A 105 9.37 -5.97 -3.75
N GLY A 106 9.71 -6.19 -5.03
CA GLY A 106 10.52 -7.32 -5.46
C GLY A 106 9.70 -8.58 -5.74
N ALA A 107 8.41 -8.43 -6.05
CA ALA A 107 7.61 -9.53 -6.58
C ALA A 107 8.18 -9.85 -7.97
N ASN A 108 8.76 -11.03 -8.15
CA ASN A 108 9.17 -11.46 -9.48
C ASN A 108 7.92 -11.61 -10.35
N ALA A 109 7.94 -10.99 -11.53
CA ALA A 109 7.02 -11.28 -12.62
C ALA A 109 7.05 -12.77 -13.02
#